data_AF-A0A956MZ45-F1
#
_entry.id   AF-A0A956MZ45-F1
#
_cell.length_a   1.000
_cell.length_b   1.000
_cell.length_c   1.000
_cell.angle_alpha   90.00
_cell.angle_beta   90.00
_cell.angle_gamma   90.00
#
_symmetry.space_group_name_H-M   'P 1'
#
loop_
_entity.id
_entity.type
_entity.pdbx_description
1 polymer ?
#
loop_
_entity_poly.entity_id
_entity_poly.type
_entity_poly.pdbx_seq_one_letter_code
_entity_poly.pdbx_strand_id
1 'polypeptide(L)'
;VRTSAMIGGTLQSVGQVVASGEMVNEHVKELATIFKIVRVILLVGVIFVLGHIKQKTNHEIVEEEISDVKKGKIKIPWYVIGFFITCALFTLNIISPEVSYLFKAISNKLEIIALAAIGLRVNLRELIKQGKSVSLYALFVGSLQVVTAIALISIFL
;
A
#
# COMPACT_ATOMS: atom_id res chain seq x y z
N VAL A 1 10.44 -4.12 -17.44
CA VAL A 1 9.85 -2.87 -16.89
C VAL A 1 8.32 -2.86 -16.91
N ARG A 2 7.63 -2.94 -18.07
CA ARG A 2 6.15 -2.90 -18.14
C ARG A 2 5.46 -3.95 -17.25
N THR A 3 5.92 -5.21 -17.29
CA THR A 3 5.40 -6.29 -16.42
C THR A 3 5.59 -5.99 -14.94
N SER A 4 6.77 -5.47 -14.56
CA SER A 4 7.08 -5.08 -13.19
C SER A 4 6.17 -3.95 -12.71
N ALA A 5 5.92 -2.95 -13.56
CA ALA A 5 5.00 -1.85 -13.28
C ALA A 5 3.55 -2.33 -13.11
N MET A 6 3.10 -3.27 -13.95
CA MET A 6 1.79 -3.91 -13.82
C MET A 6 1.66 -4.63 -12.48
N ILE A 7 2.60 -5.52 -12.15
CA ILE A 7 2.56 -6.32 -10.91
C ILE A 7 2.62 -5.41 -9.67
N GLY A 8 3.62 -4.51 -9.62
CA GLY A 8 3.81 -3.59 -8.49
C GLY A 8 2.71 -2.55 -8.34
N GLY A 9 2.10 -2.12 -9.45
CA GLY A 9 1.05 -1.11 -9.49
C GLY A 9 -0.34 -1.64 -9.18
N THR A 10 -0.66 -2.89 -9.54
CA THR A 10 -2.03 -3.43 -9.44
C THR A 10 -2.28 -4.27 -8.20
N LEU A 11 -1.35 -5.14 -7.81
CA LEU A 11 -1.51 -6.00 -6.64
C LEU A 11 -1.53 -5.16 -5.37
N GLN A 12 -2.33 -5.54 -4.38
CA GLN A 12 -2.53 -4.70 -3.19
C GLN A 12 -1.40 -4.87 -2.18
N SER A 13 -1.02 -6.12 -1.88
CA SER A 13 0.02 -6.42 -0.89
C SER A 13 1.43 -6.52 -1.49
N VAL A 14 2.43 -6.11 -0.70
CA VAL A 14 3.85 -6.32 -1.00
C VAL A 14 4.18 -7.82 -1.12
N GLY A 15 3.60 -8.67 -0.27
CA GLY A 15 3.81 -10.13 -0.35
C GLY A 15 3.38 -10.71 -1.68
N GLN A 16 2.20 -10.30 -2.17
CA GLN A 16 1.66 -10.69 -3.48
C GLN A 16 2.55 -10.21 -4.63
N VAL A 17 3.07 -8.98 -4.53
CA VAL A 17 3.98 -8.40 -5.54
C VAL A 17 5.27 -9.20 -5.64
N VAL A 18 5.90 -9.52 -4.50
CA VAL A 18 7.15 -10.28 -4.48
C VAL A 18 6.93 -11.68 -5.04
N ALA A 19 5.90 -12.39 -4.58
CA ALA A 19 5.59 -13.74 -5.06
C ALA A 19 5.29 -13.76 -6.56
N SER A 20 4.46 -12.82 -7.05
CA SER A 20 4.09 -12.76 -8.48
C SER A 20 5.28 -12.35 -9.35
N GLY A 21 6.15 -11.46 -8.88
CA GLY A 21 7.35 -11.06 -9.60
C GLY A 21 8.38 -12.19 -9.68
N GLU A 22 8.54 -12.96 -8.60
CA GLU A 22 9.41 -14.13 -8.54
C GLU A 22 8.98 -15.23 -9.52
N MET A 23 7.67 -15.43 -9.70
CA MET A 23 7.13 -16.35 -10.73
C MET A 23 7.50 -15.96 -12.16
N VAL A 24 7.89 -14.72 -12.42
CA VAL A 24 8.31 -14.24 -13.75
C VAL A 24 9.83 -14.30 -13.89
N ASN A 25 10.57 -13.57 -13.04
CA ASN A 25 12.02 -13.66 -12.85
C ASN A 25 12.52 -12.68 -11.76
N GLU A 26 13.76 -12.86 -11.32
CA GLU A 26 14.43 -12.03 -10.30
C GLU A 26 14.40 -10.53 -10.61
N HIS A 27 14.69 -10.14 -11.86
CA HIS A 27 14.70 -8.74 -12.28
C HIS A 27 13.30 -8.09 -12.22
N VAL A 28 12.24 -8.85 -12.58
CA VAL A 28 10.85 -8.40 -12.48
C VAL A 28 10.43 -8.25 -11.02
N LYS A 29 10.84 -9.17 -10.14
CA LYS A 29 10.61 -9.12 -8.69
C LYS A 29 11.17 -7.84 -8.07
N GLU A 30 12.43 -7.52 -8.35
CA GLU A 30 13.10 -6.33 -7.83
C GLU A 30 12.37 -5.05 -8.26
N LEU A 31 12.17 -4.89 -9.58
CA LEU A 31 11.49 -3.70 -10.11
C LEU A 31 10.04 -3.58 -9.63
N ALA A 32 9.29 -4.69 -9.54
CA ALA A 32 7.90 -4.66 -9.09
C ALA A 32 7.80 -4.24 -7.61
N THR A 33 8.75 -4.69 -6.79
CA THR A 33 8.85 -4.28 -5.38
C THR A 33 9.11 -2.78 -5.27
N ILE A 34 10.00 -2.24 -6.10
CA ILE A 34 10.26 -0.79 -6.15
C ILE A 34 8.98 -0.02 -6.51
N PHE A 35 8.27 -0.40 -7.58
CA PHE A 35 7.01 0.23 -7.96
C PHE A 35 5.98 0.25 -6.82
N LYS A 36 5.87 -0.87 -6.08
CA LYS A 36 4.97 -0.98 -4.92
C LYS A 36 5.37 -0.03 -3.79
N ILE A 37 6.66 0.02 -3.43
CA ILE A 37 7.15 0.90 -2.35
C ILE A 37 7.00 2.38 -2.72
N VAL A 38 7.32 2.76 -3.96
CA VAL A 38 7.11 4.12 -4.46
C VAL A 38 5.65 4.53 -4.32
N ARG A 39 4.69 3.65 -4.65
CA ARG A 39 3.25 3.92 -4.43
C ARG A 39 2.92 4.17 -2.96
N VAL A 40 3.45 3.36 -2.04
CA VAL A 40 3.21 3.54 -0.58
C VAL A 40 3.73 4.90 -0.10
N ILE A 41 4.88 5.34 -0.60
CA ILE A 41 5.45 6.66 -0.28
C ILE A 41 4.61 7.77 -0.91
N LEU A 42 4.19 7.62 -2.18
CA LEU A 42 3.34 8.60 -2.85
C LEU A 42 1.97 8.76 -2.17
N LEU A 43 1.41 7.71 -1.57
CA LEU A 43 0.18 7.80 -0.79
C LEU A 43 0.30 8.76 0.39
N VAL A 44 1.47 8.83 1.03
CA VAL A 44 1.74 9.82 2.08
C VAL A 44 1.59 11.25 1.52
N GLY A 45 2.18 11.50 0.35
CA GLY A 45 2.05 12.78 -0.36
C GLY A 45 0.60 13.11 -0.73
N VAL A 46 -0.14 12.12 -1.26
CA VAL A 46 -1.56 12.29 -1.59
C VAL A 46 -2.39 12.59 -0.34
N ILE A 47 -2.15 11.90 0.78
CA ILE A 47 -2.82 12.17 2.06
C ILE A 47 -2.55 13.60 2.51
N PHE A 48 -1.32 14.11 2.36
CA PHE A 48 -1.00 15.49 2.70
C PHE A 48 -1.74 16.50 1.84
N VAL A 49 -1.76 16.30 0.52
CA VAL A 49 -2.47 17.18 -0.42
C VAL A 49 -3.97 17.20 -0.09
N LEU A 50 -4.58 16.03 0.09
CA LEU A 50 -6.00 15.92 0.43
C LEU A 50 -6.31 16.50 1.82
N GLY A 51 -5.43 16.30 2.80
CA GLY A 51 -5.55 16.89 4.13
C GLY A 51 -5.53 18.41 4.09
N HIS A 52 -4.63 19.00 3.29
CA HIS A 52 -4.55 20.45 3.11
C HIS A 52 -5.75 21.04 2.39
N ILE A 53 -6.25 20.34 1.35
CA ILE A 53 -7.49 20.74 0.65
C ILE A 53 -8.68 20.69 1.62
N LYS A 54 -8.82 19.62 2.42
CA LYS A 54 -9.92 19.47 3.39
C LYS A 54 -9.87 20.54 4.50
N GLN A 55 -8.69 20.87 5.00
CA GLN A 55 -8.50 21.93 6.01
C GLN A 55 -8.95 23.31 5.49
N LYS A 56 -8.86 23.55 4.18
CA LYS A 56 -9.30 24.80 3.55
C LYS A 56 -10.82 24.89 3.33
N THR A 57 -11.55 23.77 3.42
CA THR A 57 -12.96 23.68 3.00
C THR A 57 -13.94 23.37 4.13
N ASN A 58 -13.52 22.88 5.30
CA ASN A 58 -14.49 22.56 6.36
C ASN A 58 -13.91 22.65 7.78
N HIS A 59 -14.48 23.54 8.61
CA HIS A 59 -14.03 23.83 9.98
C HIS A 59 -14.69 22.96 11.07
N GLU A 60 -15.57 22.00 10.73
CA GLU A 60 -16.46 21.36 11.71
C GLU A 60 -16.44 19.82 11.79
N ILE A 61 -15.62 19.08 11.02
CA ILE A 61 -15.67 17.60 11.02
C ILE A 61 -14.40 16.92 11.54
N VAL A 62 -13.63 17.59 12.39
CA VAL A 62 -12.40 16.98 12.93
C VAL A 62 -12.11 17.44 14.36
N GLU A 63 -13.13 17.59 15.21
CA GLU A 63 -12.90 18.01 16.61
C GLU A 63 -12.22 16.94 17.49
N GLU A 64 -12.16 15.67 17.08
CA GLU A 64 -11.49 14.63 17.89
C GLU A 64 -10.02 14.35 17.53
N GLU A 65 -9.50 14.82 16.38
CA GLU A 65 -8.06 14.74 16.05
C GLU A 65 -7.37 16.10 15.92
N ILE A 66 -8.12 17.22 16.01
CA ILE A 66 -7.65 18.61 15.86
C ILE A 66 -7.66 19.38 17.19
N SER A 67 -7.10 18.81 18.25
CA SER A 67 -6.56 19.65 19.33
C SER A 67 -5.10 20.05 19.08
N ASP A 68 -4.40 19.38 18.15
CA ASP A 68 -2.99 19.63 17.84
C ASP A 68 -2.73 20.54 16.63
N VAL A 69 -3.73 20.87 15.82
CA VAL A 69 -3.54 21.66 14.58
C VAL A 69 -3.48 23.18 14.84
N LYS A 70 -3.43 23.62 16.11
CA LYS A 70 -3.14 25.02 16.46
C LYS A 70 -1.67 25.41 16.29
N LYS A 71 -0.80 24.48 15.91
CA LYS A 71 0.55 24.76 15.41
C LYS A 71 0.71 23.95 14.13
N GLY A 72 1.08 24.57 13.01
CA GLY A 72 1.20 23.97 11.67
C GLY A 72 2.19 22.81 11.55
N LYS A 73 2.01 21.76 12.35
CA LYS A 73 2.78 20.53 12.36
C LYS A 73 2.05 19.54 11.47
N ILE A 74 2.58 19.42 10.27
CA ILE A 74 2.35 18.30 9.36
C ILE A 74 2.59 17.01 10.17
N LYS A 75 1.50 16.29 10.54
CA LYS A 75 1.60 15.00 11.23
C LYS A 75 1.99 13.94 10.21
N ILE A 76 3.29 13.74 10.02
CA ILE A 76 3.82 12.59 9.28
C ILE A 76 3.44 11.33 10.05
N PRO A 77 2.77 10.34 9.42
CA PRO A 77 2.48 9.09 10.10
C PRO A 77 3.79 8.46 10.59
N TRP A 78 3.82 8.09 11.86
CA TRP A 78 5.05 7.62 12.52
C TRP A 78 5.70 6.41 11.80
N TYR A 79 4.90 5.57 11.14
CA TYR A 79 5.38 4.44 10.35
C TYR A 79 6.24 4.86 9.14
N VAL A 80 6.00 6.04 8.57
CA VAL A 80 6.79 6.57 7.44
C VAL A 80 8.19 6.93 7.91
N ILE A 81 8.27 7.60 9.07
CA ILE A 81 9.55 7.94 9.70
C ILE A 81 10.33 6.66 10.02
N GLY A 82 9.67 5.67 10.61
CA GLY A 82 10.27 4.35 10.88
C GLY A 82 10.77 3.63 9.63
N PHE A 83 10.04 3.72 8.51
CA PHE A 83 10.47 3.14 7.22
C PHE A 83 11.77 3.76 6.72
N PHE A 84 11.89 5.10 6.72
CA PHE A 84 13.12 5.75 6.25
C PHE A 84 14.31 5.48 7.17
N ILE A 85 14.10 5.45 8.49
CA ILE A 85 15.16 5.10 9.45
C ILE A 85 15.66 3.67 9.17
N THR A 86 14.77 2.69 9.06
CA THR A 86 15.16 1.29 8.82
C THR A 86 15.82 1.11 7.45
N CYS A 87 15.37 1.83 6.43
CA CYS A 87 16.00 1.86 5.11
C CYS A 87 17.44 2.43 5.16
N ALA A 88 17.65 3.52 5.91
CA ALA A 88 18.99 4.08 6.12
C ALA A 88 19.91 3.11 6.88
N LEU A 89 19.42 2.48 7.95
CA LEU A 89 20.17 1.48 8.71
C LEU A 89 20.57 0.27 7.85
N PHE A 90 19.67 -0.21 6.99
CA PHE A 90 19.96 -1.28 6.04
C PHE A 90 20.99 -0.86 4.99
N THR A 91 20.86 0.36 4.45
CA THR A 91 21.80 0.92 3.46
C THR A 91 23.21 1.09 4.02
N LEU A 92 23.33 1.46 5.30
CA LEU A 92 24.61 1.58 6.01
C LEU A 92 25.21 0.22 6.42
N ASN A 93 24.62 -0.91 6.02
CA ASN A 93 25.00 -2.27 6.42
C ASN A 93 25.00 -2.50 7.96
N ILE A 94 24.29 -1.66 8.71
CA ILE A 94 24.10 -1.86 10.16
C ILE A 94 23.15 -3.04 10.39
N ILE A 95 22.17 -3.22 9.50
CA ILE A 95 21.29 -4.39 9.47
C ILE A 95 21.85 -5.37 8.44
N SER A 96 22.23 -6.57 8.88
CA SER A 96 22.75 -7.60 7.98
C SER A 96 21.65 -8.21 7.09
N PRO A 97 22.01 -8.80 5.94
CA PRO A 97 21.06 -9.49 5.07
C PRO A 97 20.30 -10.62 5.77
N GLU A 98 20.95 -11.37 6.67
CA GLU A 98 20.33 -12.47 7.42
C GLU A 98 19.23 -11.95 8.35
N VAL A 99 19.49 -10.82 9.02
CA VAL A 99 18.50 -10.15 9.89
C VAL A 99 17.30 -9.68 9.06
N SER A 100 17.56 -9.08 7.89
CA SER A 100 16.50 -8.66 6.95
C SER A 100 15.63 -9.83 6.50
N TYR A 101 16.24 -10.98 6.20
CA TYR A 101 15.52 -12.19 5.80
C TYR A 101 14.62 -12.71 6.93
N LEU A 102 15.11 -12.71 8.17
CA LEU A 102 14.34 -13.09 9.35
C LEU A 102 13.13 -12.16 9.54
N PHE A 103 13.33 -10.83 9.46
CA PHE A 103 12.23 -9.87 9.54
C PHE A 103 11.22 -10.04 8.41
N LYS A 104 11.67 -10.37 7.20
CA LYS A 104 10.77 -10.66 6.07
C LYS A 104 9.91 -11.91 6.33
N ALA A 105 10.51 -12.97 6.88
CA ALA A 105 9.79 -14.19 7.25
C ALA A 105 8.74 -13.95 8.34
N ILE A 106 9.08 -13.17 9.37
CA ILE A 106 8.15 -12.78 10.44
C ILE A 106 7.03 -11.90 9.85
N SER A 107 7.37 -10.91 9.03
CA SER A 107 6.41 -10.04 8.37
C SER A 107 5.39 -10.81 7.55
N ASN A 108 5.81 -11.84 6.80
CA ASN A 108 4.91 -12.69 6.03
C ASN A 108 3.93 -13.44 6.95
N LYS A 109 4.42 -14.03 8.05
CA LYS A 109 3.55 -14.72 9.03
C LYS A 109 2.53 -13.75 9.66
N LEU A 110 2.96 -12.55 10.03
CA LEU A 110 2.08 -11.51 10.56
C LEU A 110 1.04 -11.06 9.52
N GLU A 111 1.42 -10.97 8.25
CA GLU A 111 0.51 -10.64 7.15
C GLU A 111 -0.58 -11.72 7.00
N ILE A 112 -0.21 -13.00 7.05
CA ILE A 112 -1.17 -14.11 7.01
C ILE A 112 -2.16 -14.00 8.19
N ILE A 113 -1.67 -13.74 9.40
CA ILE A 113 -2.51 -13.57 10.59
C ILE A 113 -3.45 -12.37 10.44
N ALA A 114 -2.94 -11.24 9.93
CA ALA A 114 -3.73 -10.04 9.70
C ALA A 114 -4.85 -10.28 8.67
N LEU A 115 -4.55 -10.95 7.55
CA LEU A 115 -5.54 -11.31 6.54
C LEU A 115 -6.59 -12.29 7.07
N ALA A 116 -6.18 -13.27 7.89
CA ALA A 116 -7.09 -14.19 8.56
C ALA A 116 -8.02 -13.44 9.53
N ALA A 117 -7.48 -12.51 10.33
CA ALA A 117 -8.25 -11.69 11.26
C ALA A 117 -9.25 -10.77 10.53
N ILE A 118 -8.85 -10.18 9.40
CA ILE A 118 -9.75 -9.41 8.53
C ILE A 118 -10.90 -10.32 8.06
N GLY A 119 -10.60 -11.54 7.61
CA GLY A 119 -11.59 -12.53 7.20
C GLY A 119 -12.57 -12.92 8.32
N LEU A 120 -12.08 -13.11 9.55
CA LEU A 120 -12.91 -13.44 10.72
C LEU A 120 -13.86 -12.31 11.12
N ARG A 121 -13.53 -11.05 10.84
CA ARG A 121 -14.40 -9.89 11.09
C ARG A 121 -15.50 -9.74 10.03
N VAL A 122 -15.43 -10.47 8.92
CA VAL A 122 -16.44 -10.38 7.86
C VAL A 122 -17.71 -11.10 8.30
N ASN A 123 -18.84 -10.40 8.24
CA ASN A 123 -20.15 -11.03 8.37
C ASN A 123 -20.50 -11.77 7.07
N LEU A 124 -20.28 -13.09 7.05
CA LEU A 124 -20.55 -13.92 5.86
C LEU A 124 -22.00 -13.83 5.39
N ARG A 125 -22.96 -13.68 6.31
CA ARG A 125 -24.39 -13.59 5.97
C ARG A 125 -24.68 -12.30 5.20
N GLU A 126 -24.13 -11.18 5.64
CA GLU A 126 -24.26 -9.90 4.93
C GLU A 126 -23.49 -9.91 3.61
N LEU A 127 -22.29 -10.50 3.61
CA LEU A 127 -21.49 -10.65 2.39
C LEU A 127 -22.25 -11.44 1.32
N ILE A 128 -22.90 -12.55 1.68
CA ILE A 128 -23.70 -13.34 0.73
C ILE A 128 -24.94 -12.57 0.28
N LYS A 129 -25.64 -11.90 1.21
CA LYS A 129 -26.83 -11.09 0.90
C LYS A 129 -26.51 -9.96 -0.08
N GLN A 130 -25.37 -9.29 0.09
CA GLN A 130 -24.91 -8.23 -0.80
C GLN A 130 -23.99 -8.73 -1.93
N GLY A 131 -23.74 -10.04 -2.01
CA GLY A 131 -22.66 -10.62 -2.79
C GLY A 131 -22.70 -10.24 -4.26
N LYS A 132 -23.90 -10.19 -4.87
CA LYS A 132 -24.05 -9.74 -6.26
C LYS A 132 -23.65 -8.28 -6.46
N SER A 133 -24.12 -7.39 -5.60
CA SER A 133 -23.82 -5.96 -5.69
C SER A 133 -22.34 -5.68 -5.41
N VAL A 134 -21.79 -6.32 -4.38
CA VAL A 134 -20.38 -6.17 -3.99
C VAL A 134 -19.46 -6.77 -5.05
N SER A 135 -19.83 -7.92 -5.64
CA SER A 135 -19.04 -8.57 -6.69
C SER A 135 -19.01 -7.74 -7.97
N LEU A 136 -20.16 -7.18 -8.40
CA LEU A 136 -20.20 -6.27 -9.55
C LEU A 136 -19.36 -5.01 -9.31
N TYR A 137 -19.47 -4.42 -8.11
CA TYR A 137 -18.65 -3.26 -7.73
C TYR A 137 -17.16 -3.59 -7.73
N ALA A 138 -16.77 -4.72 -7.13
CA ALA A 138 -15.38 -5.16 -7.08
C ALA A 138 -14.83 -5.45 -8.49
N LEU A 139 -15.61 -6.08 -9.37
CA LEU A 139 -15.26 -6.31 -10.76
C LEU A 139 -15.09 -4.99 -11.52
N PHE A 140 -16.00 -4.05 -11.33
CA PHE A 140 -15.92 -2.74 -11.98
C PHE A 140 -14.66 -1.99 -11.54
N VAL A 141 -14.43 -1.86 -10.24
CA VAL A 141 -13.25 -1.16 -9.69
C VAL A 141 -11.96 -1.87 -10.10
N GLY A 142 -11.91 -3.21 -10.03
CA GLY A 142 -10.74 -3.99 -10.43
C GLY A 142 -10.43 -3.86 -11.92
N SER A 143 -11.46 -3.93 -12.77
CA SER A 143 -11.31 -3.74 -14.22
C SER A 143 -10.85 -2.33 -14.55
N LEU A 144 -11.47 -1.31 -13.93
CA LEU A 144 -11.07 0.08 -14.08
C LEU A 144 -9.61 0.29 -13.66
N GLN A 145 -9.20 -0.30 -12.54
CA GLN A 145 -7.81 -0.24 -12.06
C GLN A 145 -6.85 -0.86 -13.08
N VAL A 146 -7.15 -2.06 -13.60
CA VAL A 146 -6.30 -2.75 -14.58
C VAL A 146 -6.23 -1.96 -15.90
N VAL A 147 -7.37 -1.49 -16.42
CA VAL A 147 -7.41 -0.68 -17.65
C VAL A 147 -6.63 0.61 -17.48
N THR A 148 -6.81 1.31 -16.36
CA THR A 148 -6.07 2.54 -16.06
C THR A 148 -4.57 2.27 -15.96
N ALA A 149 -4.16 1.18 -15.29
CA ALA A 149 -2.77 0.79 -15.20
C ALA A 149 -2.16 0.51 -16.59
N ILE A 150 -2.87 -0.26 -17.44
CA ILE A 150 -2.43 -0.55 -18.81
C ILE A 150 -2.30 0.73 -19.63
N ALA A 151 -3.29 1.63 -19.55
CA ALA A 151 -3.29 2.89 -20.29
C ALA A 151 -2.11 3.78 -19.86
N LEU A 152 -1.92 3.99 -18.56
CA LEU A 152 -0.82 4.80 -18.04
C LEU A 152 0.54 4.19 -18.37
N ILE A 153 0.69 2.88 -18.23
CA ILE A 153 1.95 2.20 -18.59
C ILE A 153 2.21 2.34 -20.09
N SER A 154 1.21 2.21 -20.95
CA SER A 154 1.40 2.34 -22.40
C SER A 154 1.77 3.76 -22.83
N ILE A 155 1.30 4.79 -22.11
CA ILE A 155 1.57 6.20 -22.41
C ILE A 155 2.96 6.61 -21.90
N PHE A 156 3.33 6.19 -20.68
CA PHE A 156 4.53 6.69 -20.00
C PHE A 156 5.75 5.74 -20.10
N LEU A 157 5.58 4.48 -20.52
CA LEU A 157 6.64 3.46 -20.66
C LEU A 157 6.60 2.77 -22.01
#